data_AF-A0A2S2KRY1-F1
#
_entry.id   AF-A0A2S2KRY1-F1
#
_cell.length_a   1.000
_cell.length_b   1.000
_cell.length_c   1.000
_cell.angle_alpha   90.00
_cell.angle_beta   90.00
_cell.angle_gamma   90.00
#
_symmetry.space_group_name_H-M   'P 1'
#
loop_
_entity.id
_entity.type
_entity.pdbx_description
1 polymer ?
#
loop_
_entity_poly.entity_id
_entity_poly.type
_entity_poly.pdbx_seq_one_letter_code
_entity_poly.pdbx_strand_id
1 'polypeptide(L)'
;MVTLLENDDYSYTISIMFSLMASILVLAIGIGITVALVGSVMFQILIPLNEDVLSPLEEKCQQIANEGYKIHSLYPDSNPEDLLESDMKRLMYLDDVWIKECVSVLPADSIFNIVNNVDRNFSYGE
;
A
#
# COMPACT_ATOMS: atom_id res chain seq x y z
N MET A 1 53.05 -33.39 -20.31
CA MET A 1 52.40 -33.34 -18.99
C MET A 1 52.14 -31.90 -18.55
N VAL A 2 53.07 -30.96 -18.76
CA VAL A 2 52.89 -29.53 -18.44
C VAL A 2 51.79 -28.84 -19.28
N THR A 3 51.63 -29.21 -20.55
CA THR A 3 50.63 -28.62 -21.46
C THR A 3 49.16 -29.03 -21.21
N LEU A 4 48.90 -30.07 -20.42
CA LEU A 4 47.53 -30.48 -20.08
C LEU A 4 47.00 -29.71 -18.85
N LEU A 5 47.85 -29.46 -17.85
CA LEU A 5 47.48 -28.71 -16.64
C LEU A 5 47.14 -27.23 -16.95
N GLU A 6 47.79 -26.63 -17.94
CA GLU A 6 47.54 -25.23 -18.34
C GLU A 6 46.23 -25.05 -19.13
N ASN A 7 45.75 -26.10 -19.81
CA ASN A 7 44.46 -26.09 -20.50
C ASN A 7 43.27 -26.29 -19.55
N ASP A 8 43.45 -27.11 -18.49
CA ASP A 8 42.42 -27.31 -17.46
C ASP A 8 42.21 -26.05 -16.60
N ASP A 9 43.29 -25.32 -16.27
CA ASP A 9 43.24 -24.07 -15.51
C ASP A 9 42.56 -22.93 -16.31
N TYR A 10 42.85 -22.86 -17.62
CA TYR A 10 42.19 -21.91 -18.54
C TYR A 10 40.70 -22.24 -18.73
N SER A 11 40.37 -23.54 -18.87
CA SER A 11 38.98 -24.01 -18.97
C SER A 11 38.17 -23.69 -17.71
N TYR A 12 38.76 -23.91 -16.53
CA TYR A 12 38.15 -23.58 -15.24
C TYR A 12 37.95 -22.07 -15.07
N THR A 13 38.94 -21.26 -15.45
CA THR A 13 38.86 -19.80 -15.41
C THR A 13 37.75 -19.26 -16.34
N ILE A 14 37.62 -19.82 -17.54
CA ILE A 14 36.52 -19.48 -18.46
C ILE A 14 35.17 -19.90 -17.87
N SER A 15 35.06 -21.10 -17.31
CA SER A 15 33.82 -21.61 -16.73
C SER A 15 33.36 -20.79 -15.52
N ILE A 16 34.30 -20.31 -14.69
CA ILE A 16 34.01 -19.38 -13.59
C ILE A 16 33.52 -18.04 -14.15
N MET A 17 34.18 -17.50 -15.18
CA MET A 17 33.80 -16.22 -15.78
C MET A 17 32.39 -16.25 -16.38
N PHE A 18 32.01 -17.36 -17.04
CA PHE A 18 30.64 -17.56 -17.51
C PHE A 18 29.62 -17.67 -16.37
N SER A 19 29.97 -18.39 -15.30
CA SER A 19 29.10 -18.53 -14.12
C SER A 19 28.87 -17.20 -13.41
N LEU A 20 29.92 -16.37 -13.29
CA LEU A 20 29.83 -15.02 -12.73
C LEU A 20 28.95 -14.12 -13.60
N MET A 21 29.15 -14.14 -14.92
CA MET A 21 28.36 -13.33 -15.85
C MET A 21 26.87 -13.70 -15.83
N ALA A 22 26.56 -15.01 -15.78
CA ALA A 22 25.18 -15.48 -15.64
C ALA A 22 24.54 -15.04 -14.32
N SER A 23 25.28 -15.09 -13.21
CA SER A 23 24.77 -14.68 -11.88
C SER A 23 24.46 -13.18 -11.83
N ILE A 24 25.31 -12.34 -12.42
CA ILE A 24 25.10 -10.89 -12.52
C ILE A 24 23.85 -10.57 -13.36
N LEU A 25 23.64 -11.29 -14.47
CA LEU A 25 22.46 -11.11 -15.31
C LEU A 25 21.16 -11.47 -14.56
N VAL A 26 21.15 -12.58 -13.83
CA VAL A 26 19.99 -12.99 -13.02
C VAL A 26 19.71 -11.99 -11.90
N LEU A 27 20.75 -11.49 -11.23
CA LEU A 27 20.62 -10.47 -10.20
C LEU A 27 20.03 -9.16 -10.74
N ALA A 28 20.51 -8.70 -11.91
CA ALA A 28 20.02 -7.49 -12.56
C ALA A 28 18.53 -7.60 -12.94
N ILE A 29 18.10 -8.76 -13.43
CA ILE A 29 16.68 -9.02 -13.74
C ILE A 29 15.85 -9.02 -12.46
N GLY A 30 16.33 -9.66 -11.39
CA GLY A 30 15.65 -9.68 -10.10
C GLY A 30 15.44 -8.28 -9.53
N ILE A 31 16.46 -7.42 -9.56
CA ILE A 31 16.37 -6.02 -9.13
C ILE A 31 15.40 -5.22 -10.02
N GLY A 32 15.45 -5.43 -11.33
CA GLY A 32 14.54 -4.75 -12.26
C GLY A 32 13.06 -5.04 -11.97
N ILE A 33 12.73 -6.30 -11.67
CA ILE A 33 11.37 -6.72 -11.35
C ILE A 33 10.92 -6.13 -10.01
N THR A 34 11.76 -6.17 -8.98
CA THR A 34 11.41 -5.62 -7.66
C THR A 34 11.24 -4.11 -7.68
N VAL A 35 12.11 -3.37 -8.39
CA VAL A 35 12.00 -1.92 -8.53
C VAL A 35 10.75 -1.53 -9.33
N ALA A 36 10.41 -2.27 -10.40
CA ALA A 36 9.20 -2.00 -11.17
C ALA A 36 7.93 -2.20 -10.32
N LEU A 37 7.85 -3.30 -9.57
CA LEU A 37 6.70 -3.60 -8.69
C LEU A 37 6.57 -2.59 -7.53
N VAL A 38 7.68 -2.28 -6.85
CA VAL A 38 7.68 -1.32 -5.74
C VAL A 38 7.42 0.11 -6.23
N GLY A 39 7.95 0.48 -7.40
CA GLY A 39 7.67 1.76 -8.04
C GLY A 39 6.18 1.97 -8.26
N SER A 40 5.48 0.98 -8.81
CA SER A 40 4.03 1.07 -9.07
C SER A 40 3.18 1.33 -7.81
N VAL A 41 3.61 0.84 -6.64
CA VAL A 41 2.85 1.01 -5.37
C VAL A 41 3.24 2.31 -4.64
N MET A 42 4.50 2.73 -4.71
CA MET A 42 4.98 3.90 -3.95
C MET A 42 4.51 5.26 -4.48
N PHE A 43 4.21 5.38 -5.78
CA PHE A 43 3.78 6.65 -6.36
C PHE A 43 2.39 7.10 -5.86
N GLN A 44 1.53 6.17 -5.45
CA GLN A 44 0.22 6.51 -4.90
C GLN A 44 0.27 7.04 -3.45
N ILE A 45 1.33 6.72 -2.70
CA ILE A 45 1.45 7.05 -1.26
C ILE A 45 2.24 8.35 -1.02
N LEU A 46 3.20 8.67 -1.91
CA LEU A 46 4.14 9.78 -1.73
C LEU A 46 3.78 11.08 -2.45
N ILE A 47 2.84 11.06 -3.38
CA ILE A 47 2.37 12.29 -4.02
C ILE A 47 1.25 12.84 -3.14
N PRO A 48 1.40 14.02 -2.51
CA PRO A 48 0.26 14.69 -1.91
C PRO A 48 -0.67 14.99 -3.08
N LEU A 49 -1.84 14.34 -3.09
CA LEU A 49 -2.88 14.66 -4.05
C LEU A 49 -3.25 16.12 -3.77
N ASN A 50 -2.72 17.01 -4.61
CA ASN A 50 -3.18 18.38 -4.78
C ASN A 50 -4.67 18.39 -4.59
N GLU A 51 -5.16 19.15 -3.60
CA GLU A 51 -6.58 19.48 -3.36
C GLU A 51 -7.51 18.80 -4.37
N ASP A 52 -7.71 17.49 -4.17
CA ASP A 52 -8.45 16.70 -5.14
C ASP A 52 -9.86 17.27 -5.03
N VAL A 53 -10.36 17.82 -6.14
CA VAL A 53 -11.77 18.18 -6.26
C VAL A 53 -12.50 16.84 -6.22
N LEU A 54 -12.76 16.37 -5.00
CA LEU A 54 -13.45 15.11 -4.76
C LEU A 54 -14.74 15.16 -5.57
N SER A 55 -15.04 14.05 -6.24
CA SER A 55 -16.39 13.92 -6.77
C SER A 55 -17.39 14.03 -5.60
N PRO A 56 -18.63 14.49 -5.85
CA PRO A 56 -19.63 14.60 -4.79
C PRO A 56 -19.86 13.27 -4.03
N LEU A 57 -19.63 12.14 -4.70
CA LEU A 57 -19.71 10.82 -4.08
C LEU A 57 -18.51 10.57 -3.15
N GLU A 58 -17.29 10.86 -3.60
CA GLU A 58 -16.09 10.73 -2.75
C GLU A 58 -16.17 11.66 -1.54
N GLU A 59 -16.66 12.89 -1.69
CA GLU A 59 -16.80 13.84 -0.58
C GLU A 59 -17.77 13.30 0.48
N LYS A 60 -18.92 12.78 0.03
CA LYS A 60 -19.88 12.12 0.91
C LYS A 60 -19.25 10.93 1.65
N CYS A 61 -18.50 10.10 0.94
CA CYS A 61 -17.82 8.95 1.52
C CYS A 61 -16.73 9.38 2.52
N GLN A 62 -16.01 10.47 2.24
CA GLN A 62 -15.05 11.04 3.17
C GLN A 62 -15.72 11.56 4.44
N GLN A 63 -16.91 12.16 4.36
CA GLN A 63 -17.69 12.57 5.54
C GLN A 63 -18.11 11.36 6.38
N ILE A 64 -18.60 10.29 5.74
CA ILE A 64 -18.96 9.03 6.44
C ILE A 64 -17.75 8.46 7.17
N ALA A 65 -16.60 8.38 6.49
CA ALA A 65 -15.36 7.88 7.07
C ALA A 65 -14.86 8.76 8.22
N ASN A 66 -14.93 10.09 8.09
CA ASN A 66 -14.60 11.03 9.17
C ASN A 66 -15.49 10.82 10.41
N GLU A 67 -16.79 10.61 10.23
CA GLU A 67 -17.69 10.36 11.36
C GLU A 67 -17.37 9.04 12.06
N GLY A 68 -17.10 7.98 11.30
CA GLY A 68 -16.70 6.69 11.86
C GLY A 68 -15.39 6.79 12.64
N TYR A 69 -14.39 7.47 12.06
CA TYR A 69 -13.09 7.68 12.69
C TYR A 69 -13.20 8.54 13.96
N LYS A 70 -14.07 9.56 13.97
CA LYS A 70 -14.33 10.37 15.16
C LYS A 70 -14.82 9.52 16.32
N ILE A 71 -15.72 8.57 16.09
CA ILE A 71 -16.17 7.65 17.15
C ILE A 71 -15.01 6.77 17.62
N HIS A 72 -14.19 6.25 16.70
CA HIS A 72 -13.00 5.47 17.06
C HIS A 72 -12.02 6.28 17.95
N SER A 73 -11.84 7.56 17.65
CA SER A 73 -10.98 8.45 18.43
C SER A 73 -11.48 8.74 19.86
N LEU A 74 -12.78 8.65 20.10
CA LEU A 74 -13.36 8.81 21.44
C LEU A 74 -13.11 7.58 22.33
N TYR A 75 -12.85 6.43 21.70
CA TYR A 75 -12.77 5.12 22.34
C TYR A 75 -11.54 4.33 21.83
N PRO A 76 -10.31 4.88 21.98
CA PRO A 76 -9.12 4.33 21.34
C PRO A 76 -8.77 2.91 21.84
N ASP A 77 -9.09 2.60 23.09
CA ASP A 77 -8.77 1.33 23.75
C ASP A 77 -10.01 0.54 24.18
N SER A 78 -11.20 0.92 23.69
CA SER A 78 -12.46 0.31 24.12
C SER A 78 -12.79 -0.89 23.25
N ASN A 79 -13.27 -1.97 23.85
CA ASN A 79 -13.90 -3.02 23.07
C ASN A 79 -15.23 -2.50 22.50
N PRO A 80 -15.68 -3.03 21.34
CA PRO A 80 -16.95 -2.64 20.72
C PRO A 80 -18.17 -2.75 21.66
N GLU A 81 -18.10 -3.63 22.65
CA GLU A 81 -19.12 -3.88 23.68
C GLU A 81 -19.13 -2.84 24.80
N ASP A 82 -18.04 -2.08 24.96
CA ASP A 82 -17.89 -1.04 25.97
C ASP A 82 -18.34 0.35 25.47
N LEU A 83 -18.73 0.47 24.19
CA LEU A 83 -19.25 1.71 23.64
C LEU A 83 -20.63 2.04 24.20
N LEU A 84 -20.93 3.33 24.28
CA LEU A 84 -22.30 3.79 24.50
C LEU A 84 -23.21 3.19 23.42
N GLU A 85 -24.39 2.69 23.80
CA GLU A 85 -25.31 2.02 22.88
C GLU A 85 -25.68 2.92 21.67
N SER A 86 -25.72 4.24 21.86
CA SER A 86 -25.96 5.20 20.77
C SER A 86 -24.81 5.24 19.75
N ASP A 87 -23.57 5.18 20.23
CA ASP A 87 -22.37 5.26 19.40
C ASP A 87 -22.16 3.95 18.65
N MET A 88 -22.45 2.81 19.30
CA MET A 88 -22.50 1.51 18.65
C MET A 88 -23.53 1.48 17.51
N LYS A 89 -24.77 1.91 17.77
CA LYS A 89 -25.82 1.99 16.72
C LYS A 89 -25.40 2.91 15.58
N ARG A 90 -24.73 4.02 15.89
CA ARG A 90 -24.25 4.95 14.88
C ARG A 90 -23.11 4.37 14.05
N LEU A 91 -22.15 3.67 14.67
CA LEU A 91 -21.10 2.95 13.95
C LEU A 91 -21.66 1.88 13.02
N MET A 92 -22.62 1.08 13.48
CA MET A 92 -23.26 0.06 12.63
C MET A 92 -23.98 0.68 11.43
N TYR A 93 -24.63 1.83 11.63
CA TYR A 93 -25.25 2.57 10.53
C TYR A 93 -24.20 3.10 9.54
N LEU A 94 -23.11 3.69 10.05
CA LEU A 94 -22.01 4.22 9.24
C LEU A 94 -21.33 3.10 8.43
N ASP A 95 -21.11 1.94 9.02
CA ASP A 95 -20.55 0.76 8.35
C ASP A 95 -21.46 0.26 7.22
N ASP A 96 -22.77 0.17 7.47
CA ASP A 96 -23.75 -0.25 6.45
C ASP A 96 -23.78 0.69 5.24
N VAL A 97 -23.82 2.01 5.49
CA VAL A 97 -23.81 2.99 4.39
C VAL A 97 -22.45 3.09 3.71
N TRP A 98 -21.34 2.93 4.45
CA TRP A 98 -20.00 2.90 3.88
C TRP A 98 -19.84 1.72 2.90
N ILE A 99 -20.24 0.52 3.30
CA ILE A 99 -20.14 -0.66 2.44
C ILE A 99 -21.05 -0.51 1.21
N LYS A 100 -22.30 -0.10 1.42
CA LYS A 100 -23.30 -0.03 0.34
C LYS A 100 -23.06 1.11 -0.63
N GLU A 101 -22.71 2.30 -0.15
CA GLU A 101 -22.66 3.49 -0.98
C GLU A 101 -21.25 3.86 -1.44
N CYS A 102 -20.22 3.47 -0.68
CA CYS A 102 -18.83 3.81 -0.99
C CYS A 102 -18.07 2.61 -1.56
N VAL A 103 -17.90 1.54 -0.77
CA VAL A 103 -17.07 0.38 -1.17
C VAL A 103 -17.64 -0.36 -2.37
N SER A 104 -18.97 -0.41 -2.53
CA SER A 104 -19.60 -1.11 -3.65
C SER A 104 -19.56 -0.34 -4.98
N VAL A 105 -19.28 0.97 -4.94
CA VAL A 105 -19.40 1.88 -6.10
C VAL A 105 -18.06 2.47 -6.51
N LEU A 106 -17.24 2.91 -5.54
CA LEU A 106 -15.99 3.58 -5.79
C LEU A 106 -14.87 2.58 -6.16
N PRO A 107 -13.93 2.98 -7.02
CA PRO A 107 -12.73 2.19 -7.25
C PRO A 107 -11.88 2.10 -5.98
N ALA A 108 -11.11 1.02 -5.85
CA ALA A 108 -10.28 0.78 -4.67
C ALA A 108 -9.30 1.93 -4.40
N ASP A 109 -8.71 2.53 -5.44
CA ASP A 109 -7.79 3.67 -5.30
C ASP A 109 -8.46 4.87 -4.61
N SER A 110 -9.70 5.21 -4.97
CA SER A 110 -10.46 6.28 -4.32
C SER A 110 -10.77 5.95 -2.86
N ILE A 111 -11.11 4.69 -2.54
CA ILE A 111 -11.35 4.25 -1.16
C ILE A 111 -10.08 4.38 -0.31
N PHE A 112 -8.93 3.93 -0.82
CA PHE A 112 -7.65 4.09 -0.13
C PHE A 112 -7.27 5.56 0.05
N ASN A 113 -7.53 6.40 -0.95
CA ASN A 113 -7.29 7.83 -0.84
C ASN A 113 -8.13 8.45 0.28
N ILE A 114 -9.44 8.15 0.32
CA ILE A 114 -10.34 8.66 1.36
C ILE A 114 -9.86 8.25 2.76
N VAL A 115 -9.56 6.97 2.98
CA VAL A 115 -9.11 6.47 4.29
C VAL A 115 -7.80 7.14 4.71
N ASN A 116 -6.85 7.27 3.79
CA ASN A 116 -5.58 7.94 4.07
C ASN A 116 -5.78 9.43 4.39
N ASN A 117 -6.69 10.11 3.69
CA ASN A 117 -6.98 11.52 3.94
C ASN A 117 -7.60 11.73 5.33
N VAL A 118 -8.56 10.89 5.71
CA VAL A 118 -9.18 10.92 7.05
C VAL A 118 -8.15 10.72 8.16
N ASP A 119 -7.29 9.69 8.02
CA ASP A 119 -6.25 9.39 9.01
C ASP A 119 -5.23 10.52 9.14
N ARG A 120 -4.80 11.10 8.01
CA ARG A 120 -3.90 12.27 8.01
C ARG A 120 -4.55 13.48 8.66
N ASN A 121 -5.78 13.83 8.30
CA ASN A 121 -6.46 15.00 8.86
C ASN A 121 -6.62 14.90 10.37
N PHE A 122 -6.91 13.69 10.87
CA PHE A 122 -7.00 13.47 12.31
C PHE A 122 -5.62 13.50 13.00
N SER A 123 -4.58 12.94 12.36
CA SER A 123 -3.23 12.92 12.92
C SER A 123 -2.52 14.28 12.92
N TYR A 124 -2.80 15.14 11.93
CA TYR A 124 -2.10 16.42 11.75
C TYR A 124 -2.89 17.66 12.20
N GLY A 125 -4.17 17.50 12.54
CA GLY A 125 -4.94 18.45 13.33
C GLY A 125 -5.00 19.87 12.75
N GLU A 126 -5.88 20.08 11.78
CA GLU A 126 -6.63 21.33 11.67
C GLU A 126 -8.06 21.14 12.21
#